data_AF-A0A1M4Z7K1-F1
#
_entry.id   AF-A0A1M4Z7K1-F1
#
_cell.length_a   1.000
_cell.length_b   1.000
_cell.length_c   1.000
_cell.angle_alpha   90.00
_cell.angle_beta   90.00
_cell.angle_gamma   90.00
#
_symmetry.space_group_name_H-M   'P 1'
#
loop_
_entity.id
_entity.type
_entity.pdbx_description
1 polymer ?
#
loop_
_entity_poly.entity_id
_entity_poly.type
_entity_poly.pdbx_seq_one_letter_code
_entity_poly.pdbx_strand_id
1 'polypeptide(L)'
;MKKLVLVMVVAACGAPVLDEPTQAQEQSIARFVADVSPGLSPQAQAVAANCGAQNTTTEELQLLSELDALDAASTGLISEIMTRDGTLACMTANGVSL
;
A
#
# COMPACT_ATOMS: atom_id res chain seq x y z
N MET A 1 -0.14 30.24 -32.35
CA MET A 1 0.54 28.93 -32.30
C MET A 1 1.93 29.11 -31.72
N LYS A 2 2.34 28.22 -30.80
CA LYS A 2 3.69 27.60 -30.64
C LYS A 2 4.90 28.55 -30.56
N LYS A 3 5.81 28.50 -29.59
CA LYS A 3 6.31 27.45 -28.68
C LYS A 3 7.07 28.16 -27.56
N LEU A 4 6.99 27.66 -26.33
CA LEU A 4 7.97 27.96 -25.29
C LEU A 4 8.96 26.81 -25.20
N VAL A 5 10.25 27.16 -25.30
CA VAL A 5 11.41 26.31 -25.04
C VAL A 5 12.08 26.90 -23.81
N LEU A 6 12.28 26.08 -22.76
CA LEU A 6 13.20 26.26 -21.63
C LEU A 6 13.46 24.83 -21.12
N VAL A 7 14.52 24.12 -21.53
CA VAL A 7 15.96 24.21 -21.17
C VAL A 7 16.26 23.64 -19.77
N MET A 8 16.94 22.48 -19.80
CA MET A 8 17.89 21.88 -18.83
C MET A 8 17.35 21.52 -17.43
N VAL A 9 17.78 20.46 -16.72
CA VAL A 9 19.14 20.07 -16.29
C VAL A 9 19.06 18.60 -15.79
N VAL A 10 19.82 17.65 -16.36
CA VAL A 10 20.94 16.88 -15.76
C VAL A 10 20.68 16.30 -14.36
N ALA A 11 20.73 14.97 -14.22
CA ALA A 11 21.71 14.28 -13.36
C ALA A 11 21.34 12.81 -13.15
N ALA A 12 22.37 11.97 -13.16
CA ALA A 12 22.33 10.57 -12.80
C ALA A 12 21.81 10.35 -11.37
N CYS A 13 20.98 9.31 -11.20
CA CYS A 13 20.96 8.49 -10.00
C CYS A 13 20.37 7.13 -10.38
N GLY A 14 21.22 6.11 -10.38
CA GLY A 14 20.78 4.72 -10.34
C GLY A 14 20.16 4.43 -8.97
N ALA A 15 18.90 4.82 -8.82
CA ALA A 15 18.01 4.32 -7.79
C ALA A 15 16.83 3.71 -8.54
N PRO A 16 16.40 2.47 -8.21
CA PRO A 16 15.13 1.99 -8.74
C PRO A 16 14.09 3.04 -8.32
N VAL A 17 13.39 3.58 -9.32
CA VAL A 17 12.15 4.29 -9.06
C VAL A 17 11.31 3.25 -8.35
N LEU A 18 11.10 3.44 -7.05
CA LEU A 18 10.08 2.70 -6.31
C LEU A 18 8.79 3.11 -7.01
N ASP A 19 8.32 2.27 -7.93
CA ASP A 19 7.00 2.41 -8.53
C ASP A 19 6.03 2.63 -7.37
N GLU A 20 5.35 3.78 -7.37
CA GLU A 20 4.24 4.00 -6.45
C GLU A 20 3.30 2.80 -6.57
N PRO A 21 2.83 2.23 -5.43
CA PRO A 21 2.01 1.03 -5.49
C PRO A 21 0.85 1.25 -6.46
N THR A 22 0.70 0.31 -7.41
CA THR A 22 -0.40 0.42 -8.38
C THR A 22 -1.73 0.27 -7.63
N GLN A 23 -2.78 0.91 -8.14
CA GLN A 23 -4.12 0.89 -7.55
C GLN A 23 -4.67 -0.53 -7.27
N ALA A 24 -4.14 -1.56 -7.96
CA ALA A 24 -4.46 -2.97 -7.74
C ALA A 24 -3.81 -3.56 -6.47
N GLN A 25 -2.64 -3.07 -6.07
CA GLN A 25 -1.87 -3.56 -4.91
C GLN A 25 -2.51 -3.08 -3.61
N GLU A 26 -2.91 -1.81 -3.58
CA GLU A 26 -3.70 -1.25 -2.48
C GLU A 26 -5.07 -1.93 -2.35
N GLN A 27 -5.65 -2.41 -3.46
CA GLN A 27 -6.93 -3.11 -3.43
C GLN A 27 -6.89 -4.44 -2.68
N SER A 28 -5.81 -5.22 -2.76
CA SER A 28 -5.70 -6.50 -2.04
C SER A 28 -5.68 -6.29 -0.52
N ILE A 29 -4.89 -5.31 -0.05
CA ILE A 29 -4.84 -4.95 1.37
C ILE A 29 -6.19 -4.36 1.82
N ALA A 30 -6.81 -3.49 1.01
CA ALA A 30 -8.11 -2.91 1.33
C ALA A 30 -9.22 -3.97 1.43
N ARG A 31 -9.23 -4.96 0.53
CA ARG A 31 -10.16 -6.10 0.59
C ARG A 31 -9.96 -6.91 1.86
N PHE A 32 -8.71 -7.24 2.21
CA PHE A 32 -8.39 -7.95 3.44
C PHE A 32 -8.90 -7.19 4.67
N VAL A 33 -8.62 -5.89 4.77
CA VAL A 33 -9.07 -5.06 5.91
C VAL A 33 -10.59 -5.01 6.01
N ALA A 34 -11.30 -4.91 4.87
CA ALA A 34 -12.75 -4.94 4.86
C ALA A 34 -13.31 -6.29 5.34
N ASP A 35 -12.66 -7.40 4.98
CA ASP A 35 -13.08 -8.76 5.35
C ASP A 35 -12.84 -9.06 6.84
N VAL A 36 -11.70 -8.64 7.40
CA VAL A 36 -11.33 -8.95 8.80
C VAL A 36 -11.84 -7.93 9.81
N SER A 37 -12.15 -6.70 9.36
CA SER A 37 -12.60 -5.61 10.23
C SER A 37 -13.91 -4.97 9.75
N PRO A 38 -15.00 -5.74 9.57
CA PRO A 38 -16.28 -5.21 9.09
C PRO A 38 -16.95 -4.22 10.07
N GLY A 39 -16.52 -4.21 11.34
CA GLY A 39 -16.99 -3.27 12.36
C GLY A 39 -16.33 -1.89 12.30
N LEU A 40 -15.24 -1.73 11.54
CA LEU A 40 -14.60 -0.44 11.34
C LEU A 40 -15.40 0.43 10.35
N SER A 41 -15.35 1.74 10.55
CA SER A 41 -15.91 2.66 9.56
C SER A 41 -15.12 2.57 8.24
N PRO A 42 -15.73 2.91 7.09
CA PRO A 42 -15.01 2.92 5.82
C PRO A 42 -13.76 3.80 5.84
N GLN A 43 -13.77 4.91 6.61
CA GLN A 43 -12.58 5.74 6.78
C GLN A 43 -11.48 5.02 7.57
N ALA A 44 -11.83 4.32 8.65
CA ALA A 44 -10.86 3.57 9.45
C ALA A 44 -10.28 2.38 8.66
N GLN A 45 -11.09 1.72 7.84
CA GLN A 45 -10.62 0.67 6.91
C GLN A 45 -9.65 1.23 5.88
N ALA A 46 -9.94 2.38 5.28
CA ALA A 46 -9.04 3.03 4.32
C ALA A 46 -7.71 3.44 4.97
N VAL A 47 -7.75 3.95 6.21
CA VAL A 47 -6.54 4.28 6.98
C VAL A 47 -5.71 3.03 7.27
N ALA A 48 -6.35 1.95 7.75
CA ALA A 48 -5.64 0.69 8.00
C ALA A 48 -5.00 0.13 6.72
N ALA A 49 -5.72 0.14 5.60
CA ALA A 49 -5.18 -0.31 4.32
C ALA A 49 -3.99 0.54 3.86
N ASN A 50 -4.07 1.86 3.99
CA ASN A 50 -2.99 2.78 3.66
C ASN A 50 -1.77 2.58 4.57
N CYS A 51 -1.99 2.40 5.88
CA CYS A 51 -0.92 2.08 6.83
C CYS A 51 -0.23 0.74 6.49
N GLY A 52 -0.99 -0.27 6.07
CA GLY A 52 -0.45 -1.53 5.56
C GLY A 52 0.38 -1.32 4.30
N ALA A 53 -0.15 -0.62 3.31
CA ALA A 53 0.54 -0.34 2.05
C ALA A 53 1.88 0.41 2.27
N GLN A 54 1.91 1.39 3.16
CA GLN A 54 3.13 2.15 3.51
C GLN A 54 4.23 1.30 4.18
N ASN A 55 3.86 0.16 4.77
CA ASN A 55 4.77 -0.76 5.47
C ASN A 55 4.95 -2.10 4.73
N THR A 56 4.52 -2.13 3.47
CA THR A 56 4.74 -3.25 2.55
C THR A 56 5.99 -2.98 1.74
N THR A 57 6.83 -4.00 1.51
CA THR A 57 7.99 -3.86 0.62
C THR A 57 7.55 -3.86 -0.85
N THR A 58 8.41 -3.39 -1.75
CA THR A 58 8.13 -3.42 -3.19
C THR A 58 7.91 -4.86 -3.71
N GLU A 59 8.67 -5.83 -3.20
CA GLU A 59 8.53 -7.24 -3.58
C GLU A 59 7.18 -7.81 -3.12
N GLU A 60 6.74 -7.47 -1.92
CA GLU A 60 5.44 -7.87 -1.40
C GLU A 60 4.29 -7.21 -2.16
N LEU A 61 4.43 -5.92 -2.50
CA LEU A 61 3.45 -5.22 -3.34
C LEU A 61 3.35 -5.87 -4.72
N GLN A 62 4.48 -6.26 -5.33
CA GLN A 62 4.49 -6.97 -6.62
C GLN A 62 3.74 -8.30 -6.53
N LEU A 63 4.02 -9.10 -5.49
CA LEU A 63 3.30 -10.33 -5.21
C LEU A 63 1.79 -10.08 -5.04
N LEU A 64 1.42 -9.00 -4.35
CA LEU A 64 0.02 -8.64 -4.11
C LEU A 64 -0.71 -8.12 -5.37
N SER A 65 0.00 -7.51 -6.34
CA SER A 65 -0.61 -7.10 -7.63
C SER A 65 -0.95 -8.25 -8.56
N GLU A 66 -0.23 -9.37 -8.44
CA GLU A 66 -0.45 -10.54 -9.30
C GLU A 66 -1.65 -11.38 -8.85
N LEU A 67 -2.28 -11.00 -7.73
CA LEU A 67 -3.42 -11.71 -7.16
C LEU A 67 -4.74 -11.25 -7.77
N ASP A 68 -5.39 -12.16 -8.50
CA ASP A 68 -6.77 -11.98 -8.92
C ASP A 68 -7.75 -12.10 -7.73
N ALA A 69 -7.39 -12.86 -6.69
CA ALA A 69 -8.18 -13.07 -5.48
C ALA A 69 -7.30 -13.28 -4.23
N LEU A 70 -7.86 -12.99 -3.05
CA LEU A 70 -7.23 -13.31 -1.77
C LEU A 70 -7.36 -14.81 -1.49
N ASP A 71 -6.25 -15.52 -1.54
CA ASP A 71 -6.12 -16.90 -1.08
C ASP A 71 -5.49 -16.98 0.31
N ALA A 72 -5.32 -18.19 0.86
CA ALA A 72 -4.77 -18.36 2.20
C ALA A 72 -3.32 -17.85 2.35
N ALA A 73 -2.51 -17.94 1.29
CA ALA A 73 -1.11 -17.53 1.33
C ALA A 73 -0.98 -16.00 1.32
N SER A 74 -1.73 -15.34 0.44
CA SER A 74 -1.81 -13.88 0.37
C SER A 74 -2.48 -13.27 1.59
N THR A 75 -3.51 -13.91 2.15
CA THR A 75 -4.12 -13.51 3.44
C THR A 75 -3.09 -13.58 4.56
N GLY A 76 -2.25 -14.62 4.60
CA GLY A 76 -1.17 -14.75 5.57
C GLY A 76 -0.13 -13.63 5.43
N LEU A 77 0.28 -13.33 4.20
CA LEU A 77 1.21 -12.23 3.91
C LEU A 77 0.64 -10.86 4.34
N ILE A 78 -0.59 -10.55 3.95
CA ILE A 78 -1.23 -9.28 4.34
C ILE A 78 -1.42 -9.21 5.85
N SER A 79 -1.80 -10.31 6.50
CA SER A 79 -1.89 -10.35 7.95
C SER A 79 -0.54 -10.03 8.62
N GLU A 80 0.57 -10.56 8.10
CA GLU A 80 1.89 -10.24 8.61
C GLU A 80 2.16 -8.74 8.48
N ILE A 81 1.94 -8.17 7.29
CA ILE A 81 2.09 -6.73 7.01
C ILE A 81 1.26 -5.90 8.00
N MET A 82 0.01 -6.26 8.25
CA MET A 82 -0.90 -5.53 9.15
C MET A 82 -0.47 -5.59 10.62
N THR A 83 0.32 -6.60 10.99
CA THR A 83 0.86 -6.77 12.36
C THR A 83 2.27 -6.20 12.55
N ARG A 84 2.89 -5.64 11.51
CA ARG A 84 4.20 -4.99 11.64
C ARG A 84 4.13 -3.78 12.54
N ASP A 85 5.17 -3.55 13.33
CA ASP A 85 5.26 -2.41 14.25
C ASP A 85 4.98 -1.07 13.56
N GLY A 86 5.51 -0.87 12.34
CA GLY A 86 5.27 0.35 11.56
C GLY A 86 3.80 0.52 11.14
N THR A 87 3.12 -0.56 10.77
CA THR A 87 1.69 -0.55 10.43
C THR A 87 0.85 -0.25 11.66
N LEU A 88 1.11 -0.93 12.77
CA LEU A 88 0.43 -0.73 14.05
C LEU A 88 0.64 0.70 14.59
N ALA A 89 1.85 1.23 14.50
CA ALA A 89 2.16 2.59 14.89
C ALA A 89 1.43 3.62 14.01
N CYS A 90 1.39 3.40 12.70
CA CYS A 90 0.64 4.25 11.76
C CYS A 90 -0.87 4.25 12.09
N MET A 91 -1.46 3.08 12.32
CA MET A 91 -2.89 2.97 12.67
C MET A 91 -3.18 3.67 14.01
N THR A 92 -2.35 3.44 15.02
CA THR A 92 -2.48 4.08 16.33
C THR A 92 -2.39 5.61 16.22
N ALA A 93 -1.44 6.12 15.43
CA ALA A 93 -1.29 7.55 15.18
C ALA A 93 -2.51 8.18 14.48
N ASN A 94 -3.26 7.38 13.72
CA ASN A 94 -4.51 7.79 13.07
C ASN A 94 -5.77 7.40 13.87
N GLY A 95 -5.63 6.89 15.09
CA GLY A 95 -6.75 6.50 15.94
C GLY A 95 -7.51 5.24 15.49
N VAL A 96 -6.88 4.38 14.70
CA VAL A 96 -7.44 3.10 14.25
C VAL A 96 -6.86 1.96 15.09
N SER A 97 -7.74 1.09 15.58
CA SER A 97 -7.39 -0.20 16.19
C SER A 97 -8.15 -1.28 15.45
N LEU A 98 -7.44 -2.27 14.91
CA LEU A 98 -8.02 -3.49 14.33
C LEU A 98 -8.54 -4.41 15.43
#